data_AF-A0A926WDK8-F1
#
_entry.id   AF-A0A926WDK8-F1
#
_cell.length_a   1.000
_cell.length_b   1.000
_cell.length_c   1.000
_cell.angle_alpha   90.00
_cell.angle_beta   90.00
_cell.angle_gamma   90.00
#
_symmetry.space_group_name_H-M   'P 1'
#
loop_
_entity.id
_entity.type
_entity.pdbx_description
1 polymer ?
#
loop_
_entity_poly.entity_id
_entity_poly.type
_entity_poly.pdbx_seq_one_letter_code
_entity_poly.pdbx_strand_id
1 'polypeptide(L)'
;MTTIGTAATQIPVSKIIPMLMAINERDYLQFKKLEKTFVTQHSVEVWQDIFNFRLLPALDQQSKKWLLQAWCSEGMVSLHDVI
;
A
#
# COMPACT_ATOMS: atom_id res chain seq x y z
N MET A 1 21.64 11.92 9.54
CA MET A 1 20.26 11.45 9.80
C MET A 1 19.39 11.96 8.67
N THR A 2 19.04 11.11 7.72
CA THR A 2 17.98 11.41 6.74
C THR A 2 16.64 11.29 7.44
N THR A 3 15.83 12.34 7.39
CA THR A 3 14.47 12.31 7.95
C THR A 3 13.61 11.42 7.05
N ILE A 4 12.70 10.64 7.61
CA ILE A 4 11.91 9.64 6.86
C ILE A 4 11.19 10.28 5.65
N GLY A 5 10.65 11.49 5.80
CA GLY A 5 10.02 12.25 4.71
C GLY A 5 10.95 12.64 3.55
N THR A 6 12.27 12.81 3.80
CA THR A 6 13.24 13.03 2.69
C THR A 6 13.54 11.76 1.90
N ALA A 7 13.41 10.57 2.51
CA ALA A 7 13.58 9.31 1.79
C ALA A 7 12.36 8.98 0.90
N ALA A 8 11.15 9.21 1.40
CA ALA A 8 9.91 8.93 0.64
C ALA A 8 9.75 9.82 -0.61
N THR A 9 10.18 11.08 -0.54
CA THR A 9 10.16 12.01 -1.69
C THR A 9 11.15 11.63 -2.79
N GLN A 10 12.20 10.85 -2.46
CA GLN A 10 13.18 10.35 -3.43
C GLN A 10 12.76 9.06 -4.14
N ILE A 11 11.69 8.39 -3.68
CA ILE A 11 11.20 7.17 -4.32
C ILE A 11 10.65 7.49 -5.72
N PRO A 12 11.18 6.86 -6.79
CA PRO A 12 10.69 7.10 -8.14
C PRO A 12 9.22 6.71 -8.29
N VAL A 13 8.44 7.48 -9.07
CA VAL A 13 7.02 7.16 -9.32
C VAL A 13 6.83 5.78 -9.96
N SER A 14 7.81 5.30 -10.73
CA SER A 14 7.81 3.97 -11.33
C SER A 14 7.74 2.83 -10.31
N LYS A 15 8.11 3.08 -9.04
CA LYS A 15 7.96 2.12 -7.94
C LYS A 15 6.55 2.09 -7.34
N ILE A 16 5.74 3.12 -7.60
CA ILE A 16 4.38 3.29 -7.06
C ILE A 16 3.33 2.89 -8.09
N ILE A 17 3.57 3.16 -9.38
CA ILE A 17 2.65 2.84 -10.48
C ILE A 17 2.11 1.39 -10.40
N PRO A 18 2.95 0.35 -10.18
CA PRO A 18 2.44 -1.01 -10.09
C PRO A 18 1.41 -1.23 -8.97
N MET A 19 1.54 -0.52 -7.85
CA MET A 19 0.58 -0.61 -6.74
C MET A 19 -0.74 0.07 -7.11
N LEU A 20 -0.69 1.21 -7.79
CA LEU A 20 -1.88 1.90 -8.31
C LEU A 20 -2.60 1.03 -9.35
N MET A 21 -1.87 0.35 -10.24
CA MET A 21 -2.45 -0.58 -11.21
C MET A 21 -3.14 -1.75 -10.50
N ALA A 22 -2.50 -2.39 -9.51
CA ALA A 22 -3.12 -3.49 -8.76
C ALA A 22 -4.41 -3.05 -8.05
N ILE A 23 -4.45 -1.83 -7.49
CA ILE A 23 -5.68 -1.27 -6.89
C ILE A 23 -6.76 -1.02 -7.95
N ASN A 24 -6.38 -0.48 -9.11
CA ASN A 24 -7.30 -0.25 -10.22
C ASN A 24 -7.91 -1.57 -10.73
N GLU A 25 -7.10 -2.62 -10.83
CA GLU A 25 -7.49 -3.97 -11.26
C GLU A 25 -8.20 -4.78 -10.17
N ARG A 26 -8.34 -4.21 -8.95
CA ARG A 26 -8.93 -4.89 -7.79
C ARG A 26 -8.19 -6.18 -7.40
N ASP A 27 -6.88 -6.23 -7.67
CA ASP A 27 -6.01 -7.34 -7.35
C ASP A 27 -5.32 -7.10 -5.99
N TYR A 28 -6.02 -7.51 -4.93
CA TYR A 28 -5.53 -7.33 -3.56
C TYR A 28 -4.27 -8.15 -3.27
N LEU A 29 -4.18 -9.38 -3.79
CA LEU A 29 -3.04 -10.26 -3.56
C LEU A 29 -1.77 -9.67 -4.17
N GLN A 30 -1.86 -9.16 -5.40
CA GLN A 30 -0.75 -8.48 -6.05
C GLN A 30 -0.38 -7.18 -5.33
N PHE A 31 -1.37 -6.39 -4.86
CA PHE A 31 -1.09 -5.21 -4.03
C PHE A 31 -0.29 -5.58 -2.77
N LYS A 32 -0.69 -6.61 -2.02
CA LYS A 32 0.03 -7.08 -0.82
C LYS A 32 1.44 -7.58 -1.12
N LYS A 33 1.63 -8.27 -2.25
CA LYS A 33 2.96 -8.70 -2.69
C LYS A 33 3.88 -7.52 -2.99
N LEU A 34 3.36 -6.49 -3.67
CA LEU A 34 4.08 -5.26 -3.96
C LEU A 34 4.41 -4.48 -2.68
N GLU A 35 3.46 -4.34 -1.76
CA GLU A 35 3.66 -3.73 -0.45
C GLU A 35 4.79 -4.43 0.32
N LYS A 36 4.72 -5.76 0.47
CA LYS A 36 5.74 -6.54 1.19
C LYS A 36 7.13 -6.39 0.56
N THR A 37 7.20 -6.44 -0.78
CA THR A 37 8.45 -6.24 -1.51
C THR A 37 9.01 -4.84 -1.27
N PHE A 38 8.15 -3.82 -1.30
CA PHE A 38 8.54 -2.44 -1.07
C PHE A 38 9.06 -2.20 0.34
N VAL A 39 8.33 -2.68 1.36
CA VAL A 39 8.74 -2.58 2.77
C VAL A 39 10.08 -3.28 3.01
N THR A 40 10.30 -4.42 2.38
CA THR A 40 11.59 -5.15 2.47
C THR A 40 12.75 -4.34 1.89
N GLN A 41 12.50 -3.52 0.87
CA GLN A 41 13.54 -2.72 0.19
C GLN A 41 13.78 -1.35 0.84
N HIS A 42 12.75 -0.75 1.46
CA HIS A 42 12.76 0.66 1.83
C HIS A 42 12.37 0.95 3.28
N SER A 43 12.00 -0.07 4.07
CA SER A 43 11.42 0.02 5.43
C SER A 43 9.92 0.33 5.50
N VAL A 44 9.35 0.08 6.66
CA VAL A 44 7.91 0.30 6.94
C VAL A 44 7.60 1.78 7.08
N GLU A 45 8.53 2.58 7.60
CA GLU A 45 8.37 4.02 7.81
C GLU A 45 8.30 4.76 6.46
N VAL A 46 9.17 4.39 5.50
CA VAL A 46 9.11 4.95 4.14
C VAL A 46 7.82 4.53 3.45
N TRP A 47 7.37 3.29 3.64
CA TRP A 47 6.09 2.83 3.12
C TRP A 47 4.91 3.66 3.65
N GLN A 48 4.87 3.96 4.95
CA GLN A 48 3.81 4.78 5.55
C GLN A 48 3.73 6.16 4.90
N ASP A 49 4.86 6.82 4.66
CA ASP A 49 4.88 8.13 3.99
C ASP A 49 4.43 8.03 2.52
N ILE A 50 4.91 7.02 1.78
CA ILE A 50 4.46 6.79 0.40
C ILE A 50 2.96 6.52 0.34
N PHE A 51 2.46 5.67 1.25
CA PHE A 51 1.06 5.32 1.30
C PHE A 51 0.20 6.56 1.59
N ASN A 52 0.53 7.31 2.64
CA ASN A 52 -0.28 8.44 3.11
C ASN A 52 -0.23 9.65 2.16
N PHE A 53 0.93 9.96 1.58
CA PHE A 53 1.12 11.23 0.85
C PHE A 53 1.15 11.09 -0.67
N ARG A 54 1.28 9.87 -1.21
CA ARG A 54 1.39 9.68 -2.67
C ARG A 54 0.39 8.68 -3.21
N LEU A 55 0.22 7.54 -2.55
CA LEU A 55 -0.69 6.51 -3.03
C LEU A 55 -2.15 6.85 -2.68
N LEU A 56 -2.46 7.03 -1.40
CA LEU A 56 -3.83 7.30 -0.95
C LEU A 56 -4.44 8.57 -1.57
N PRO A 57 -3.72 9.70 -1.71
CA PRO A 57 -4.27 10.89 -2.37
C PRO A 57 -4.55 10.69 -3.86
N ALA A 58 -3.83 9.80 -4.54
CA ALA A 58 -4.04 9.51 -5.96
C ALA A 58 -5.25 8.62 -6.25
N LEU A 59 -5.84 7.99 -5.22
CA LEU A 59 -7.00 7.12 -5.38
C LEU A 59 -8.31 7.92 -5.40
N ASP A 60 -9.17 7.59 -6.35
CA ASP A 60 -10.58 7.98 -6.32
C ASP A 60 -11.32 7.35 -5.13
N GLN A 61 -12.53 7.84 -4.85
CA GLN A 61 -13.33 7.38 -3.72
C GLN A 61 -13.69 5.88 -3.79
N GLN A 62 -13.97 5.36 -4.98
CA GLN A 62 -14.33 3.95 -5.17
C GLN A 62 -13.13 3.05 -4.88
N SER A 63 -11.95 3.42 -5.37
CA SER A 63 -10.70 2.71 -5.15
C SER A 63 -10.27 2.73 -3.68
N LYS A 64 -10.45 3.86 -2.98
CA LYS A 64 -10.26 3.95 -1.52
C LYS A 64 -11.19 3.01 -0.76
N LYS A 65 -12.48 3.01 -1.11
CA LYS A 65 -13.50 2.17 -0.48
C LYS A 65 -13.17 0.69 -0.66
N TRP A 66 -12.82 0.29 -1.89
CA TRP A 66 -12.45 -1.09 -2.18
C TRP A 66 -11.23 -1.54 -1.38
N LEU A 67 -10.17 -0.72 -1.33
CA LEU A 67 -8.96 -1.07 -0.59
C LEU A 67 -9.23 -1.24 0.91
N LEU A 68 -10.05 -0.36 1.49
CA LEU A 68 -10.47 -0.47 2.89
C LEU A 68 -11.28 -1.75 3.13
N GLN A 69 -12.22 -2.06 2.24
CA GLN A 69 -13.01 -3.30 2.34
C GLN A 69 -12.12 -4.54 2.26
N ALA A 70 -11.17 -4.58 1.32
CA ALA A 70 -10.25 -5.70 1.18
C ALA A 70 -9.39 -5.91 2.44
N TRP A 71 -8.89 -4.83 3.07
CA TRP A 71 -8.21 -4.91 4.36
C TRP A 71 -9.09 -5.47 5.48
N CYS A 72 -10.33 -4.98 5.59
CA CYS A 72 -11.25 -5.46 6.61
C CYS A 72 -11.65 -6.93 6.39
N SER A 73 -11.84 -7.35 5.14
CA SER A 73 -12.21 -8.72 4.80
C SER A 73 -11.09 -9.72 5.11
N GLU A 74 -9.83 -9.42 4.78
CA GLU A 74 -8.72 -10.31 5.18
C GLU A 74 -8.44 -10.28 6.69
N GLY A 75 -8.63 -9.14 7.35
CA GLY A 75 -8.57 -9.05 8.80
C GLY A 75 -9.64 -9.91 9.50
N MET A 76 -10.83 -10.03 8.90
CA MET A 76 -11.90 -10.91 9.42
C MET A 76 -11.59 -12.39 9.20
N VAL A 77 -11.02 -12.79 8.06
CA VAL A 77 -10.59 -14.19 7.83
C VAL A 77 -9.52 -14.60 8.84
N SER A 78 -8.55 -13.73 9.12
CA SER A 78 -7.49 -13.96 10.11
C SER A 78 -8.01 -14.21 11.55
N LEU A 79 -9.17 -13.63 11.91
CA LEU A 79 -9.79 -13.85 13.23
C LEU A 79 -10.55 -15.19 13.31
N HIS A 80 -11.09 -15.67 12.19
CA HIS A 80 -11.79 -16.96 12.17
C HIS A 80 -10.84 -18.16 12.24
N ASP A 81 -9.60 -18.04 11.73
CA ASP A 81 -8.59 -19.11 11.80
C ASP A 81 -7.96 -19.29 13.19
N VAL A 82 -8.34 -18.48 14.18
CA VAL A 82 -7.80 -18.51 15.56
C VAL A 82 -8.81 -19.11 16.56
N ILE A 83 -10.00 -19.56 16.12
CA ILE A 83 -11.04 -20.16 16.97
C ILE A 83 -11.16 -21.66 16.71
#